data_AF-A0A7I8JLB2-F1
#
_entry.id   AF-A0A7I8JLB2-F1
#
_cell.length_a   1.000
_cell.length_b   1.000
_cell.length_c   1.000
_cell.angle_alpha   90.00
_cell.angle_beta   90.00
_cell.angle_gamma   90.00
#
_symmetry.space_group_name_H-M   'P 1'
#
loop_
_entity.id
_entity.type
_entity.pdbx_description
1 polymer ?
#
loop_
_entity_poly.entity_id
_entity_poly.type
_entity_poly.pdbx_seq_one_letter_code
_entity_poly.pdbx_strand_id
1 'polypeptide(L)'
;MSHIQISGEDIKPSEKFVTIQLPLTLKKQLVDDWDYVTQQKKLVKLPRNPSVDDILKKYLEHRTKKRWHVNVLCGEILKGIRCYFDKALLAMLLYKNEREQYEAAVDDKVSPSSVYGAEHLLRLFVKLPELLTYVHMEEEALAKLQQKLSEFLKYVSAEKSELILPCQLRTLKQGMTKHAHGKQAPSNKARYVHGKLILSLSLSLSLSLSLSPY
;
A
#
# COMPACT_ATOMS: atom_id res chain seq x y z
N MET A 1 -18.50 39.84 44.51
CA MET A 1 -19.31 38.74 43.90
C MET A 1 -19.51 39.16 42.45
N SER A 2 -19.00 38.49 41.43
CA SER A 2 -18.87 37.05 41.20
C SER A 2 -17.62 36.72 40.39
N HIS A 3 -16.91 35.69 40.85
CA HIS A 3 -15.82 35.03 40.14
C HIS A 3 -16.29 34.43 38.81
N ILE A 4 -15.44 34.56 37.81
CA ILE A 4 -15.50 33.90 36.51
C ILE A 4 -15.24 32.40 36.68
N GLN A 5 -16.10 31.56 36.12
CA GLN A 5 -15.75 30.19 35.74
C GLN A 5 -16.03 30.03 34.24
N ILE A 6 -15.00 30.22 33.42
CA ILE A 6 -14.95 29.68 32.07
C ILE A 6 -14.49 28.23 32.23
N SER A 7 -15.43 27.29 32.16
CA SER A 7 -15.13 25.87 32.03
C SER A 7 -14.60 25.64 30.62
N GLY A 8 -13.28 25.59 30.47
CA GLY A 8 -12.65 24.98 29.31
C GLY A 8 -12.98 23.50 29.31
N GLU A 9 -13.96 23.09 28.53
CA GLU A 9 -14.08 21.70 28.12
C GLU A 9 -12.88 21.40 27.21
N ASP A 10 -11.86 20.80 27.82
CA ASP A 10 -10.80 20.09 27.13
C ASP A 10 -11.46 18.98 26.30
N ILE A 11 -11.72 19.24 25.02
CA ILE A 11 -12.07 18.21 24.06
C ILE A 11 -10.82 17.36 23.88
N LYS A 12 -10.66 16.36 24.76
CA LYS A 12 -9.72 15.26 24.55
C LYS A 12 -10.05 14.68 23.16
N PRO A 13 -9.12 14.68 22.20
CA PRO A 13 -9.31 13.91 20.98
C PRO A 13 -9.53 12.47 21.43
N SER A 14 -10.75 11.98 21.29
CA SER A 14 -11.00 10.55 21.34
C SER A 14 -10.05 9.92 20.33
N GLU A 15 -9.02 9.24 20.79
CA GLU A 15 -8.10 8.49 19.95
C GLU A 15 -8.90 7.36 19.28
N LYS A 16 -9.55 7.70 18.16
CA LYS A 16 -10.28 6.75 17.34
C LYS A 16 -9.24 5.86 16.66
N PHE A 17 -9.05 4.65 17.18
CA PHE A 17 -8.21 3.66 16.53
C PHE A 17 -8.93 3.10 15.30
N VAL A 18 -8.58 3.61 14.12
CA VAL A 18 -9.06 3.04 12.86
C VAL A 18 -8.23 1.81 12.55
N THR A 19 -8.88 0.65 12.39
CA THR A 19 -8.20 -0.58 11.94
C THR A 19 -8.76 -1.04 10.60
N ILE A 20 -7.87 -1.41 9.69
CA ILE A 20 -8.21 -2.11 8.45
C ILE A 20 -7.45 -3.43 8.46
N GLN A 21 -8.18 -4.53 8.53
CA GLN A 21 -7.58 -5.85 8.64
C GLN A 21 -7.10 -6.35 7.28
N LEU A 22 -5.78 -6.32 7.07
CA LEU A 22 -5.17 -6.92 5.87
C LEU A 22 -5.11 -8.45 5.97
N PRO A 23 -5.60 -9.20 4.96
CA PRO A 23 -5.39 -10.64 4.84
C PRO A 23 -3.91 -11.04 4.97
N LEU A 24 -3.64 -12.16 5.66
CA LEU A 24 -2.26 -12.65 5.91
C LEU A 24 -1.47 -12.88 4.61
N THR A 25 -2.15 -13.31 3.55
CA THR A 25 -1.60 -13.50 2.19
C THR A 25 -1.07 -12.20 1.58
N LEU A 26 -1.72 -11.07 1.85
CA LEU A 26 -1.31 -9.73 1.40
C LEU A 26 -0.23 -9.16 2.31
N LYS A 27 -0.28 -9.42 3.62
CA LYS A 27 0.82 -9.08 4.54
C LYS A 27 2.13 -9.75 4.12
N LYS A 28 2.09 -11.06 3.82
CA LYS A 28 3.24 -11.79 3.28
C LYS A 28 3.78 -11.16 2.00
N GLN A 29 2.88 -10.73 1.11
CA GLN A 29 3.27 -10.04 -0.13
C GLN A 29 4.03 -8.75 0.14
N LEU A 30 3.59 -7.94 1.11
CA LEU A 30 4.25 -6.69 1.47
C LEU A 30 5.64 -6.94 2.07
N VAL A 31 5.81 -8.03 2.83
CA VAL A 31 7.12 -8.43 3.35
C VAL A 31 8.07 -8.76 2.20
N ASP A 32 7.60 -9.57 1.25
CA ASP A 32 8.40 -9.99 0.11
C ASP A 32 8.73 -8.77 -0.78
N ASP A 33 7.76 -7.88 -1.03
CA ASP A 33 7.95 -6.62 -1.77
C ASP A 33 9.02 -5.72 -1.13
N TRP A 34 8.95 -5.52 0.19
CA TRP A 34 9.96 -4.76 0.92
C TRP A 34 11.36 -5.36 0.75
N ASP A 35 11.51 -6.69 0.88
CA ASP A 35 12.80 -7.36 0.69
C ASP A 35 13.34 -7.18 -0.73
N TYR A 36 12.48 -7.36 -1.75
CA TYR A 36 12.89 -7.19 -3.14
C TYR A 36 13.37 -5.77 -3.44
N VAL A 37 12.64 -4.74 -3.01
CA VAL A 37 12.98 -3.36 -3.34
C VAL A 37 14.14 -2.84 -2.50
N THR A 38 14.13 -3.11 -1.19
CA THR A 38 15.10 -2.51 -0.26
C THR A 38 16.41 -3.28 -0.17
N GLN A 39 16.34 -4.61 -0.03
CA GLN A 39 17.50 -5.49 0.16
C GLN A 39 18.07 -5.95 -1.18
N GLN A 40 17.21 -6.42 -2.09
CA GLN A 40 17.66 -6.98 -3.37
C GLN A 40 17.80 -5.94 -4.50
N LYS A 41 17.43 -4.68 -4.26
CA LYS A 41 17.50 -3.59 -5.25
C LYS A 41 16.82 -3.94 -6.57
N LYS A 42 15.68 -4.63 -6.48
CA LYS A 42 14.84 -5.04 -7.60
C LYS A 42 13.62 -4.14 -7.68
N LEU A 43 13.39 -3.57 -8.86
CA LEU A 43 12.25 -2.70 -9.12
C LEU A 43 11.22 -3.38 -10.00
N VAL A 44 9.94 -3.10 -9.80
CA VAL A 44 8.89 -3.57 -10.71
C VAL A 44 9.06 -2.93 -12.09
N LYS A 45 8.64 -3.62 -13.17
CA LYS A 45 8.57 -3.01 -14.50
C LYS A 45 7.38 -2.04 -14.54
N LEU A 46 7.65 -0.81 -14.98
CA LEU A 46 6.61 0.17 -15.32
C LEU A 46 6.51 0.32 -16.86
N PRO A 47 5.32 0.59 -17.42
CA PRO A 47 4.03 0.59 -16.72
C PRO A 47 3.61 -0.83 -16.32
N ARG A 48 2.85 -0.96 -15.23
CA ARG A 48 2.32 -2.26 -14.75
C ARG A 48 1.09 -2.67 -15.54
N ASN A 49 0.94 -3.98 -15.68
CA ASN A 49 -0.27 -4.60 -16.21
C ASN A 49 -0.66 -5.79 -15.31
N PRO A 50 -1.81 -5.76 -14.63
CA PRO A 50 -2.77 -4.64 -14.59
C PRO A 50 -2.26 -3.43 -13.78
N SER A 51 -2.69 -2.22 -14.15
CA SER A 51 -2.48 -0.98 -13.39
C SER A 51 -3.48 -0.84 -12.23
N VAL A 52 -3.29 0.14 -11.34
CA VAL A 52 -4.26 0.45 -10.28
C VAL A 52 -5.62 0.80 -10.88
N ASP A 53 -5.66 1.58 -11.96
CA ASP A 53 -6.91 1.89 -12.66
C ASP A 53 -7.60 0.63 -13.18
N ASP A 54 -6.85 -0.31 -13.76
CA ASP A 54 -7.40 -1.59 -14.20
C ASP A 54 -7.93 -2.43 -13.03
N ILE A 55 -7.22 -2.47 -11.91
CA ILE A 55 -7.64 -3.21 -10.70
C ILE A 55 -8.94 -2.64 -10.13
N LEU A 56 -9.02 -1.32 -9.98
CA LEU A 56 -10.21 -0.65 -9.46
C LEU A 56 -11.40 -0.84 -10.39
N LYS A 57 -11.18 -0.76 -11.71
CA LYS A 57 -12.19 -1.02 -12.73
C LYS A 57 -12.69 -2.47 -12.70
N LYS A 58 -11.78 -3.45 -12.68
CA LYS A 58 -12.12 -4.89 -12.57
C LYS A 58 -12.94 -5.17 -11.30
N TYR A 59 -12.59 -4.56 -10.17
CA TYR A 59 -13.37 -4.72 -8.94
C TYR A 59 -14.78 -4.12 -9.07
N LEU A 60 -14.91 -2.93 -9.68
CA LEU A 60 -16.22 -2.31 -9.89
C LEU A 60 -17.11 -3.18 -10.79
N GLU A 61 -16.55 -3.72 -11.88
CA GLU A 61 -17.25 -4.64 -12.80
C GLU A 61 -17.64 -5.97 -12.13
N HIS A 62 -16.81 -6.48 -11.22
CA HIS A 62 -17.14 -7.65 -10.42
C HIS A 62 -18.35 -7.39 -9.50
N ARG A 63 -18.51 -6.15 -9.03
CA ARG A 63 -19.57 -5.75 -8.09
C ARG A 63 -20.87 -5.36 -8.77
N THR A 64 -20.82 -4.76 -9.95
CA THR A 64 -22.01 -4.31 -10.69
C THR A 64 -22.95 -5.43 -11.12
N LYS A 65 -22.50 -6.69 -11.12
CA LYS A 65 -23.36 -7.88 -11.30
C LYS A 65 -24.35 -8.11 -10.13
N LYS A 66 -24.22 -7.39 -9.01
CA LYS A 66 -25.04 -7.56 -7.79
C LYS A 66 -25.55 -6.20 -7.26
N ARG A 67 -26.77 -5.79 -7.67
CA ARG A 67 -27.58 -4.64 -7.17
C ARG A 67 -27.04 -3.22 -7.45
N TRP A 68 -27.91 -2.35 -7.98
CA TRP A 68 -27.61 -0.98 -8.47
C TRP A 68 -27.09 0.01 -7.41
N HIS A 69 -27.77 0.16 -6.27
CA HIS A 69 -27.47 1.23 -5.30
C HIS A 69 -26.14 1.03 -4.53
N VAL A 70 -25.67 -0.21 -4.40
CA VAL A 70 -24.35 -0.52 -3.79
C VAL A 70 -23.21 -0.08 -4.72
N ASN A 71 -23.47 0.03 -6.03
CA ASN A 71 -22.45 0.39 -7.02
C ASN A 71 -22.07 1.88 -6.96
N VAL A 72 -23.02 2.77 -6.63
CA VAL A 72 -22.75 4.22 -6.57
C VAL A 72 -21.74 4.52 -5.46
N LEU A 73 -22.04 4.10 -4.22
CA LEU A 73 -21.14 4.27 -3.08
C LEU A 73 -19.78 3.56 -3.30
N CYS A 74 -19.80 2.37 -3.89
CA CYS A 74 -18.58 1.65 -4.24
C CYS A 74 -17.72 2.45 -5.24
N GLY A 75 -18.34 3.06 -6.26
CA GLY A 75 -17.65 3.90 -7.23
C GLY A 75 -17.02 5.14 -6.59
N GLU A 76 -17.70 5.79 -5.65
CA GLU A 76 -17.17 6.95 -4.92
C GLU A 76 -15.95 6.58 -4.07
N ILE A 77 -16.04 5.46 -3.34
CA ILE A 77 -14.93 4.96 -2.53
C ILE A 77 -13.72 4.63 -3.41
N LEU A 78 -13.92 3.95 -4.55
CA LEU A 78 -12.82 3.62 -5.47
C LEU A 78 -12.19 4.87 -6.11
N LYS A 79 -13.00 5.87 -6.46
CA LYS A 79 -12.50 7.18 -6.91
C LYS A 79 -11.66 7.86 -5.82
N GLY A 80 -12.10 7.78 -4.56
CA GLY A 80 -11.36 8.28 -3.41
C GLY A 80 -10.00 7.57 -3.25
N ILE A 81 -9.98 6.24 -3.32
CA ILE A 81 -8.75 5.43 -3.27
C ILE A 81 -7.80 5.83 -4.40
N ARG A 82 -8.29 5.96 -5.63
CA ARG A 82 -7.50 6.38 -6.80
C ARG A 82 -6.87 7.76 -6.58
N CYS A 83 -7.68 8.76 -6.25
CA CYS A 83 -7.23 10.14 -5.99
C CYS A 83 -6.20 10.19 -4.86
N TYR A 84 -6.44 9.42 -3.81
CA TYR A 84 -5.54 9.34 -2.68
C TYR A 84 -4.22 8.67 -3.06
N PHE A 85 -4.27 7.57 -3.82
CA PHE A 85 -3.08 6.89 -4.35
C PHE A 85 -2.21 7.84 -5.18
N ASP A 86 -2.82 8.59 -6.11
CA ASP A 86 -2.10 9.53 -6.99
C ASP A 86 -1.33 10.58 -6.19
N LYS A 87 -1.92 11.11 -5.11
CA LYS A 87 -1.28 12.10 -4.24
C LYS A 87 -0.27 11.49 -3.27
N ALA A 88 -0.57 10.31 -2.74
CA ALA A 88 0.24 9.67 -1.71
C ALA A 88 1.47 8.96 -2.27
N LEU A 89 1.49 8.60 -3.56
CA LEU A 89 2.53 7.73 -4.12
C LEU A 89 3.93 8.26 -3.85
N LEU A 90 4.26 9.44 -4.38
CA LEU A 90 5.58 10.06 -4.19
C LEU A 90 5.82 10.54 -2.75
N ALA A 91 4.75 10.93 -2.05
CA ALA A 91 4.82 11.47 -0.71
C ALA A 91 5.22 10.41 0.33
N MET A 92 4.66 9.19 0.24
CA MET A 92 4.81 8.21 1.32
C MET A 92 4.75 6.73 0.92
N LEU A 93 4.53 6.36 -0.35
CA LEU A 93 4.35 4.94 -0.73
C LEU A 93 5.56 4.35 -1.46
N LEU A 94 6.47 5.19 -1.98
CA LEU A 94 7.70 4.77 -2.65
C LEU A 94 8.87 4.66 -1.66
N TYR A 95 9.65 3.59 -1.79
CA TYR A 95 10.95 3.49 -1.13
C TYR A 95 11.98 4.39 -1.84
N LYS A 96 13.09 4.70 -1.15
CA LYS A 96 14.15 5.57 -1.69
C LYS A 96 14.66 5.11 -3.07
N ASN A 97 14.78 3.80 -3.30
CA ASN A 97 15.28 3.23 -4.56
C ASN A 97 14.29 3.32 -5.73
N GLU A 98 13.02 3.65 -5.48
CA GLU A 98 11.98 3.76 -6.51
C GLU A 98 11.79 5.20 -7.02
N ARG A 99 12.40 6.20 -6.37
CA ARG A 99 12.20 7.63 -6.69
C ARG A 99 12.67 7.98 -8.10
N GLU A 100 13.86 7.53 -8.49
CA GLU A 100 14.38 7.72 -9.86
C GLU A 100 13.46 7.08 -10.91
N GLN A 101 12.90 5.90 -10.59
CA GLN A 101 11.96 5.22 -11.48
C GLN A 101 10.64 6.01 -11.63
N TYR A 102 10.17 6.67 -10.56
CA TYR A 102 8.98 7.52 -10.61
C TYR A 102 9.20 8.74 -11.50
N GLU A 103 10.31 9.46 -11.31
CA GLU A 103 10.66 10.65 -12.12
C GLU A 103 10.76 10.32 -13.61
N ALA A 104 11.20 9.11 -13.95
CA ALA A 104 11.28 8.66 -15.34
C ALA A 104 9.94 8.18 -15.92
N ALA A 105 8.96 7.79 -15.09
CA ALA A 105 7.74 7.12 -15.53
C ALA A 105 6.47 7.98 -15.39
N VAL A 106 6.50 9.04 -14.58
CA VAL A 106 5.36 9.90 -14.29
C VAL A 106 5.74 11.35 -14.60
N ASP A 107 4.99 11.96 -15.53
CA ASP A 107 5.04 13.39 -15.84
C ASP A 107 3.71 14.07 -15.48
N ASP A 108 3.60 15.38 -15.72
CA ASP A 108 2.42 16.19 -15.38
C ASP A 108 1.10 15.71 -16.03
N LYS A 109 1.17 14.90 -17.09
CA LYS A 109 0.01 14.41 -17.85
C LYS A 109 -0.37 12.97 -17.51
N VAL A 110 0.45 12.27 -16.74
CA VAL A 110 0.27 10.86 -16.43
C VAL A 110 -0.10 10.69 -14.96
N SER A 111 -1.26 10.10 -14.68
CA SER A 111 -1.65 9.76 -13.31
C SER A 111 -0.88 8.55 -12.80
N PRO A 112 -0.34 8.57 -11.57
CA PRO A 112 0.32 7.41 -10.99
C PRO A 112 -0.51 6.12 -11.02
N SER A 113 -1.84 6.21 -10.85
CA SER A 113 -2.78 5.08 -10.91
C SER A 113 -2.79 4.33 -12.23
N SER A 114 -2.40 4.96 -13.35
CA SER A 114 -2.34 4.32 -14.67
C SER A 114 -0.99 3.67 -14.96
N VAL A 115 0.02 3.90 -14.10
CA VAL A 115 1.39 3.41 -14.30
C VAL A 115 1.74 2.30 -13.30
N TYR A 116 1.35 2.47 -12.04
CA TYR A 116 1.68 1.56 -10.96
C TYR A 116 0.62 0.48 -10.78
N GLY A 117 0.96 -0.58 -10.03
CA GLY A 117 0.14 -1.78 -9.89
C GLY A 117 -0.27 -2.11 -8.46
N ALA A 118 -0.67 -3.37 -8.26
CA ALA A 118 -1.19 -3.87 -6.99
C ALA A 118 -0.18 -3.75 -5.83
N GLU A 119 1.12 -3.88 -6.09
CA GLU A 119 2.16 -3.83 -5.07
C GLU A 119 2.12 -2.50 -4.29
N HIS A 120 2.12 -1.38 -5.03
CA HIS A 120 2.07 -0.03 -4.47
C HIS A 120 0.70 0.28 -3.89
N LEU A 121 -0.38 -0.20 -4.52
CA LEU A 121 -1.72 -0.05 -3.98
C LEU A 121 -1.86 -0.72 -2.62
N LEU A 122 -1.25 -1.88 -2.40
CA LEU A 122 -1.28 -2.54 -1.08
C LEU A 122 -0.55 -1.73 0.00
N ARG A 123 0.54 -1.03 -0.36
CA ARG A 123 1.25 -0.14 0.58
C ARG A 123 0.34 0.98 1.06
N LEU A 124 -0.57 1.48 0.20
CA LEU A 124 -1.56 2.47 0.63
C LEU A 124 -2.43 1.95 1.78
N PHE A 125 -2.91 0.70 1.72
CA PHE A 125 -3.76 0.14 2.78
C PHE A 125 -3.04 -0.09 4.11
N VAL A 126 -1.70 -0.08 4.12
CA VAL A 126 -0.93 -0.06 5.37
C VAL A 126 -0.96 1.33 6.01
N LYS A 127 -0.94 2.39 5.19
CA LYS A 127 -0.92 3.79 5.65
C LYS A 127 -2.32 4.36 5.93
N LEU A 128 -3.31 3.87 5.20
CA LEU A 128 -4.68 4.38 5.27
C LEU A 128 -5.29 4.40 6.69
N PRO A 129 -5.09 3.40 7.57
CA PRO A 129 -5.61 3.45 8.94
C PRO A 129 -5.07 4.63 9.75
N GLU A 130 -3.76 4.91 9.66
CA GLU A 130 -3.12 6.05 10.32
C GLU A 130 -3.68 7.38 9.82
N LEU A 131 -4.02 7.46 8.53
CA LEU A 131 -4.55 8.69 7.93
C LEU A 131 -6.00 8.94 8.31
N LEU A 132 -6.79 7.87 8.46
CA LEU A 132 -8.21 7.96 8.81
C LEU A 132 -8.44 8.38 10.26
N THR A 133 -7.45 8.26 11.16
CA THR A 133 -7.57 8.77 12.54
C THR A 133 -7.68 10.29 12.58
N TYR A 134 -7.10 10.99 11.59
CA TYR A 134 -7.11 12.45 11.50
C TYR A 134 -8.35 13.01 10.80
N VAL A 135 -9.23 12.17 10.25
CA VAL A 135 -10.43 12.61 9.53
C VAL A 135 -11.63 12.65 10.48
N HIS A 136 -12.30 13.79 10.58
CA HIS A 136 -13.56 13.92 11.30
C HIS A 136 -14.69 13.25 10.51
N MET A 137 -14.91 11.97 10.78
CA MET A 137 -16.03 11.18 10.23
C MET A 137 -16.94 10.67 11.35
N GLU A 138 -18.23 10.57 11.04
CA GLU A 138 -19.21 9.87 11.88
C GLU A 138 -18.88 8.37 11.93
N GLU A 139 -19.12 7.75 13.09
CA GLU A 139 -18.74 6.36 13.36
C GLU A 139 -19.40 5.37 12.39
N GLU A 140 -20.68 5.58 12.07
CA GLU A 140 -21.40 4.72 11.12
C GLU A 140 -20.83 4.83 9.70
N ALA A 141 -20.48 6.04 9.26
CA ALA A 141 -19.88 6.26 7.96
C ALA A 141 -18.47 5.65 7.87
N LEU A 142 -17.68 5.78 8.94
CA LEU A 142 -16.35 5.18 9.06
C LEU A 142 -16.42 3.64 9.02
N ALA A 143 -17.35 3.04 9.78
CA ALA A 143 -17.56 1.60 9.79
C ALA A 143 -17.95 1.07 8.40
N LYS A 144 -18.85 1.77 7.69
CA LYS A 144 -19.22 1.45 6.29
C LYS A 144 -18.01 1.52 5.35
N LEU A 145 -17.19 2.56 5.48
CA LEU A 145 -15.96 2.70 4.69
C LEU A 145 -15.00 1.54 4.98
N GLN A 146 -14.71 1.24 6.25
CA GLN A 146 -13.83 0.14 6.65
C GLN A 146 -14.32 -1.22 6.12
N GLN A 147 -15.63 -1.46 6.15
CA GLN A 147 -16.23 -2.67 5.59
C GLN A 147 -15.96 -2.76 4.08
N LYS A 148 -16.16 -1.67 3.33
CA LYS A 148 -15.94 -1.65 1.88
C LYS A 148 -14.46 -1.83 1.52
N LEU A 149 -13.56 -1.20 2.25
CA LEU A 149 -12.11 -1.40 2.10
C LEU A 149 -11.70 -2.84 2.38
N SER A 150 -12.28 -3.46 3.42
CA SER A 150 -12.04 -4.86 3.76
C SER A 150 -12.59 -5.82 2.68
N GLU A 151 -13.76 -5.52 2.11
CA GLU A 151 -14.33 -6.28 0.98
C GLU A 151 -13.47 -6.17 -0.28
N PHE A 152 -12.89 -5.00 -0.54
CA PHE A 152 -11.93 -4.79 -1.63
C PHE A 152 -10.65 -5.59 -1.43
N LEU A 153 -10.05 -5.54 -0.23
CA LEU A 153 -8.84 -6.30 0.10
C LEU A 153 -9.05 -7.82 0.01
N LYS A 154 -10.23 -8.31 0.37
CA LYS A 154 -10.61 -9.72 0.17
C LYS A 154 -10.64 -10.10 -1.30
N TYR A 155 -11.19 -9.24 -2.17
CA TYR A 155 -11.15 -9.44 -3.62
C TYR A 155 -9.71 -9.47 -4.16
N VAL A 156 -8.87 -8.48 -3.79
CA VAL A 156 -7.46 -8.45 -4.21
C VAL A 156 -6.71 -9.69 -3.73
N SER A 157 -7.02 -10.19 -2.53
CA SER A 157 -6.42 -11.44 -2.03
C SER A 157 -6.90 -12.68 -2.78
N ALA A 158 -8.14 -12.71 -3.28
CA ALA A 158 -8.68 -13.84 -4.03
C ALA A 158 -8.07 -13.89 -5.44
N GLU A 159 -7.94 -12.74 -6.09
CA GLU A 159 -7.36 -12.59 -7.44
C GLU A 159 -5.83 -12.38 -7.42
N LYS A 160 -5.17 -12.65 -6.28
CA LYS A 160 -3.75 -12.35 -6.04
C LYS A 160 -2.84 -12.85 -7.17
N SER A 161 -3.06 -14.08 -7.63
CA SER A 161 -2.22 -14.71 -8.66
C SER A 161 -2.31 -14.02 -10.02
N GLU A 162 -3.44 -13.36 -10.32
CA GLU A 162 -3.63 -12.60 -11.56
C GLU A 162 -3.12 -11.16 -11.42
N LEU A 163 -3.31 -10.55 -10.25
CA LEU A 163 -3.02 -9.13 -10.03
C LEU A 163 -1.56 -8.84 -9.62
N ILE A 164 -0.88 -9.79 -9.00
CA ILE A 164 0.45 -9.59 -8.41
C ILE A 164 1.43 -10.61 -9.03
N LEU A 165 2.06 -10.21 -10.14
CA LEU A 165 2.95 -11.06 -10.94
C LEU A 165 4.39 -11.04 -10.41
N PRO A 166 4.99 -12.20 -10.03
CA PRO A 166 6.37 -12.26 -9.53
C PRO A 166 7.45 -11.94 -10.59
N CYS A 167 7.13 -12.05 -11.88
CA CYS A 167 8.11 -12.09 -12.99
C CYS A 167 8.62 -10.71 -13.46
N GLN A 168 8.07 -9.61 -12.94
CA GLN A 168 8.34 -8.28 -13.47
C GLN A 168 9.39 -7.47 -12.69
N LEU A 169 10.34 -8.12 -12.02
CA LEU A 169 11.42 -7.42 -11.34
C LEU A 169 12.62 -7.18 -12.28
N ARG A 170 13.10 -5.94 -12.40
CA ARG A 170 14.38 -5.58 -13.05
C ARG A 170 15.45 -5.39 -11.98
N THR A 171 16.64 -5.93 -12.19
CA THR A 171 17.80 -5.64 -11.34
C THR A 171 18.32 -4.24 -11.64
N LEU A 172 18.52 -3.41 -10.61
CA LEU A 172 19.22 -2.14 -10.76
C LEU A 172 20.66 -2.40 -11.23
N LYS A 173 21.06 -1.86 -12.39
CA LYS A 173 22.45 -1.90 -12.85
C LYS A 173 23.26 -0.92 -11.98
N GLN A 174 24.03 -1.44 -11.03
CA GLN A 174 25.09 -0.66 -10.39
C GLN A 174 26.14 -0.31 -11.45
N GLY A 175 26.48 0.97 -11.57
CA GLY A 175 27.59 1.43 -12.40
C GLY A 175 28.85 0.65 -12.06
N MET A 176 29.53 0.14 -13.09
CA MET A 176 30.74 -0.66 -12.95
C MET A 176 31.89 0.18 -12.36
N THR A 177 32.20 0.02 -11.08
CA THR A 177 33.58 0.14 -10.61
C THR A 177 34.25 -1.21 -10.81
N LYS A 178 35.14 -1.28 -11.80
CA LYS A 178 35.89 -2.49 -12.16
C LYS A 178 36.78 -2.90 -10.99
N HIS A 179 36.50 -4.01 -10.31
CA HIS A 179 37.55 -4.81 -9.68
C HIS A 179 37.19 -6.30 -9.77
N ALA A 180 38.15 -7.06 -10.31
CA ALA A 180 38.07 -8.47 -10.64
C ALA A 180 38.37 -9.34 -9.41
N HIS A 181 37.56 -10.38 -9.19
CA HIS A 181 38.01 -11.77 -9.07
C HIS A 181 36.81 -12.68 -8.80
N GLY A 182 36.76 -13.81 -9.50
CA GLY A 182 35.66 -14.76 -9.40
C GLY A 182 35.67 -15.62 -8.15
N LYS A 183 34.54 -16.28 -7.91
CA LYS A 183 34.41 -17.74 -7.66
C LYS A 183 32.94 -18.11 -7.41
N GLN A 184 32.63 -19.36 -7.78
CA GLN A 184 31.33 -20.03 -7.85
C GLN A 184 30.59 -20.15 -6.49
N ALA A 185 29.27 -20.37 -6.58
CA ALA A 185 28.25 -20.51 -5.52
C ALA A 185 28.50 -21.60 -4.45
N PRO A 186 27.65 -21.64 -3.38
CA PRO A 186 26.52 -22.57 -3.47
C PRO A 186 25.16 -22.04 -2.94
N SER A 187 24.11 -22.66 -3.49
CA SER A 187 22.70 -22.57 -3.14
C SER A 187 22.43 -22.89 -1.66
N ASN A 188 21.67 -22.02 -0.97
CA ASN A 188 21.12 -22.33 0.36
C ASN A 188 19.63 -22.02 0.44
N LYS A 189 18.84 -23.00 -0.02
CA LYS A 189 17.37 -23.06 0.09
C LYS A 189 16.98 -23.68 1.45
N ALA A 190 17.44 -23.13 2.56
CA ALA A 190 17.20 -23.71 3.89
C ALA A 190 17.32 -22.69 5.05
N ARG A 191 16.60 -21.56 4.99
CA ARG A 191 16.36 -20.70 6.17
C ARG A 191 14.94 -20.09 6.19
N TYR A 192 13.98 -20.76 5.55
CA TYR A 192 12.73 -20.10 5.14
C TYR A 192 11.53 -20.31 6.08
N VAL A 193 11.66 -21.06 7.18
CA VAL A 193 10.48 -21.46 7.98
C VAL A 193 10.45 -20.97 9.43
N HIS A 194 11.59 -20.66 10.07
CA HIS A 194 11.57 -20.35 11.51
C HIS A 194 11.68 -18.87 11.90
N GLY A 195 11.89 -17.95 10.94
CA GLY A 195 11.94 -16.50 11.21
C GLY A 195 10.61 -15.75 10.99
N LYS A 196 9.56 -16.41 10.48
CA LYS A 196 8.35 -15.72 9.97
C LYS A 196 7.32 -15.30 11.03
N LEU A 197 7.43 -15.75 12.28
CA LEU A 197 6.48 -15.35 13.33
C LEU A 197 6.96 -14.13 14.15
N ILE A 198 8.26 -14.02 14.43
CA ILE A 198 8.82 -12.89 15.20
C ILE A 198 8.83 -11.60 14.37
N LEU A 199 8.90 -11.70 13.04
CA LEU A 199 8.78 -10.53 12.16
C LEU A 199 7.36 -9.93 12.15
N SER A 200 6.30 -10.64 12.53
CA SER A 200 4.94 -10.08 12.45
C SER A 200 4.73 -8.84 13.33
N LEU A 201 5.34 -8.77 14.51
CA LEU A 201 5.24 -7.60 15.39
C LEU A 201 6.33 -6.55 15.11
N SER A 202 7.52 -6.98 14.69
CA SER A 202 8.61 -6.06 14.32
C SER A 202 8.38 -5.35 12.97
N LEU A 203 7.61 -5.96 12.06
CA LEU A 203 7.36 -5.41 10.73
C LEU A 203 6.32 -4.28 10.73
N SER A 204 5.35 -4.26 11.65
CA SER A 204 4.48 -3.07 11.81
C SER A 204 5.29 -1.84 12.20
N LEU A 205 6.34 -2.01 13.02
CA LEU A 205 7.24 -0.92 13.41
C LEU A 205 8.22 -0.54 12.28
N SER A 206 8.76 -1.53 11.57
CA SER A 206 9.75 -1.32 10.49
C SER A 206 9.15 -0.78 9.18
N LEU A 207 7.91 -1.15 8.84
CA LEU A 207 7.19 -0.62 7.68
C LEU A 207 6.70 0.82 7.93
N SER A 208 6.44 1.17 9.20
CA SER A 208 6.17 2.55 9.63
C SER A 208 7.43 3.43 9.54
N LEU A 209 8.60 2.91 9.93
CA LEU A 209 9.89 3.61 9.89
C LEU A 209 10.47 3.75 8.47
N SER A 210 10.34 2.74 7.60
CA SER A 210 10.88 2.78 6.22
C SER A 210 10.08 3.63 5.24
N LEU A 211 8.84 3.97 5.58
CA LEU A 211 7.96 4.90 4.85
C LEU A 211 7.85 6.27 5.55
N SER A 212 8.76 6.57 6.49
CA SER A 212 8.87 7.89 7.11
C SER A 212 9.78 8.79 6.25
N PRO A 213 9.39 10.03 5.94
CA PRO A 213 10.18 10.93 5.12
C PRO A 213 11.28 11.54 5.98
N TYR A 214 12.45 10.90 5.99
CA TYR A 214 13.73 11.55 6.29
C TYR A 214 14.72 11.22 5.18
#